data_AF-A0A7C4DJI4-F1
#
_entry.id   AF-A0A7C4DJI4-F1
#
_cell.length_a   1.000
_cell.length_b   1.000
_cell.length_c   1.000
_cell.angle_alpha   90.00
_cell.angle_beta   90.00
_cell.angle_gamma   90.00
#
_symmetry.space_group_name_H-M   'P 1'
#
loop_
_entity.id
_entity.type
_entity.pdbx_description
1 polymer ?
#
loop_
_entity_poly.entity_id
_entity_poly.type
_entity_poly.pdbx_seq_one_letter_code
_entity_poly.pdbx_strand_id
1 'polypeptide(L)'
;ATIGKKNTPGQALYPEPWHVRAIRDRDWKFSYYFAPGRDDREYEMYDLKNDPLEMKNLANDPGYTVRRKELADRLDQREAEIIKEWRER
;
A
#
# COMPACT_ATOMS: atom_id res chain seq x y z
N ALA A 1 -19.82 32.99 -6.69
CA ALA A 1 -19.85 32.02 -7.81
C ALA A 1 -18.96 30.85 -7.38
N THR A 2 -19.36 29.60 -7.23
CA THR A 2 -20.55 28.87 -7.69
C THR A 2 -20.74 27.65 -6.76
N ILE A 3 -21.90 27.61 -6.11
CA ILE A 3 -22.81 26.46 -5.92
C ILE A 3 -22.27 25.20 -5.20
N GLY A 4 -22.95 24.89 -4.08
CA GLY A 4 -22.80 23.65 -3.35
C GLY A 4 -23.02 22.41 -4.21
N LYS A 5 -22.16 21.42 -4.01
CA LYS A 5 -22.44 20.05 -4.46
C LYS A 5 -23.56 19.52 -3.57
N LYS A 6 -24.76 19.37 -4.14
CA LYS A 6 -25.88 18.70 -3.51
C LYS A 6 -25.42 17.27 -3.19
N ASN A 7 -25.40 16.92 -1.90
CA ASN A 7 -25.26 15.53 -1.49
C ASN A 7 -26.47 14.76 -2.04
N THR A 8 -26.22 13.92 -3.03
CA THR A 8 -27.23 13.01 -3.57
C THR A 8 -27.31 11.81 -2.62
N PRO A 9 -28.49 11.46 -2.08
CA PRO A 9 -28.62 10.24 -1.26
C PRO A 9 -28.19 9.03 -2.11
N GLY A 10 -27.11 8.35 -1.70
CA GLY A 10 -26.58 7.17 -2.40
C GLY A 10 -25.15 7.30 -2.95
N GLN A 11 -24.52 8.48 -2.91
CA GLN A 11 -23.09 8.60 -3.16
C GLN A 11 -22.32 8.49 -1.84
N ALA A 12 -21.49 7.45 -1.70
CA ALA A 12 -20.54 7.36 -0.59
C ALA A 12 -19.68 8.63 -0.58
N LEU A 13 -19.68 9.36 0.54
CA LEU A 13 -18.90 10.59 0.73
C LEU A 13 -17.39 10.37 0.53
N TYR A 14 -16.95 9.12 0.65
CA TYR A 14 -15.61 8.65 0.32
C TYR A 14 -15.72 7.57 -0.76
N PRO A 15 -15.07 7.75 -1.92
CA PRO A 15 -15.09 6.75 -2.99
C PRO A 15 -14.29 5.51 -2.55
N GLU A 16 -14.98 4.58 -1.89
CA GLU A 16 -14.55 3.24 -1.46
C GLU A 16 -13.29 3.18 -0.56
N PRO A 17 -13.22 2.28 0.44
CA PRO A 17 -12.01 2.13 1.23
C PRO A 17 -10.88 1.54 0.37
N TRP A 18 -9.80 2.30 0.21
CA TRP A 18 -8.54 1.78 -0.29
C TRP A 18 -8.00 0.78 0.74
N HIS A 19 -7.83 -0.47 0.32
CA HIS A 19 -7.15 -1.46 1.12
C HIS A 19 -5.65 -1.24 1.04
N VAL A 20 -4.93 -1.56 2.11
CA VAL A 20 -3.47 -1.53 2.14
C VAL A 20 -2.94 -2.90 2.50
N ARG A 21 -1.88 -3.34 1.82
CA ARG A 21 -1.03 -4.44 2.28
C ARG A 21 0.37 -3.92 2.50
N ALA A 22 1.05 -4.44 3.51
CA ALA A 22 2.34 -3.94 3.92
C ALA A 22 3.23 -5.03 4.48
N ILE A 23 4.53 -4.88 4.25
CA ILE A 23 5.59 -5.58 4.98
C ILE A 23 6.49 -4.55 5.65
N ARG A 24 6.89 -4.85 6.88
CA ARG A 24 7.78 -4.01 7.68
C ARG A 24 8.79 -4.89 8.38
N ASP A 25 10.05 -4.49 8.31
CA ASP A 25 11.09 -4.95 9.21
C ASP A 25 11.69 -3.76 9.98
N ARG A 26 12.82 -3.99 10.66
CA ARG A 26 13.47 -2.96 11.47
C ARG A 26 13.93 -1.76 10.64
N ASP A 27 14.40 -2.00 9.42
CA ASP A 27 15.12 -1.02 8.63
C ASP A 27 14.27 -0.52 7.44
N TRP A 28 13.22 -1.24 7.05
CA TRP A 28 12.40 -0.93 5.87
C TRP A 28 10.90 -1.15 6.08
N LYS A 29 10.12 -0.33 5.37
CA LYS A 29 8.68 -0.53 5.17
C LYS A 29 8.36 -0.44 3.69
N PHE A 30 7.48 -1.33 3.23
CA PHE A 30 6.88 -1.28 1.91
C PHE A 30 5.38 -1.52 2.03
N SER A 31 4.58 -0.71 1.35
CA SER A 31 3.13 -0.85 1.27
C SER A 31 2.61 -0.51 -0.12
N TYR A 32 1.46 -1.09 -0.45
CA TYR A 32 0.70 -0.69 -1.62
C TYR A 32 -0.79 -0.58 -1.29
N TYR A 33 -1.43 0.40 -1.91
CA TYR A 33 -2.87 0.64 -1.84
C TYR A 33 -3.55 0.02 -3.06
N PHE A 34 -4.71 -0.60 -2.84
CA PHE A 34 -5.51 -1.21 -3.89
C PHE A 34 -7.00 -1.12 -3.54
N ALA A 35 -7.86 -1.13 -4.56
CA ALA A 35 -9.30 -1.21 -4.39
C ALA A 35 -9.88 -2.29 -5.31
N PRO A 36 -10.96 -2.97 -4.91
CA PRO A 36 -11.63 -3.93 -5.79
C PRO A 36 -12.12 -3.22 -7.07
N GLY A 37 -11.94 -3.85 -8.23
CA GLY A 37 -12.37 -3.26 -9.51
C GLY A 37 -11.50 -2.10 -10.02
N ARG A 38 -10.33 -1.87 -9.41
CA ARG A 38 -9.33 -0.89 -9.83
C ARG A 38 -7.98 -1.55 -10.05
N ASP A 39 -7.35 -1.23 -11.18
CA ASP A 39 -6.03 -1.73 -11.56
C ASP A 39 -4.90 -0.82 -11.09
N ASP A 40 -5.21 0.44 -10.74
CA ASP A 40 -4.24 1.39 -10.22
C ASP A 40 -3.83 1.05 -8.79
N ARG A 41 -2.51 1.09 -8.56
CA ARG A 41 -1.89 0.89 -7.25
C ARG A 41 -1.00 2.06 -6.93
N GLU A 42 -1.16 2.59 -5.73
CA GLU A 42 -0.22 3.54 -5.15
C GLU A 42 0.77 2.78 -4.28
N TYR A 43 2.05 3.14 -4.35
CA TYR A 43 3.12 2.45 -3.65
C TYR A 43 3.84 3.39 -2.70
N GLU A 44 4.17 2.87 -1.53
CA GLU A 44 4.98 3.55 -0.52
C GLU A 44 6.15 2.68 -0.08
N MET A 45 7.32 3.28 0.07
CA MET A 45 8.51 2.61 0.57
C MET A 45 9.38 3.58 1.35
N TYR A 46 9.78 3.20 2.55
CA TYR A 46 10.57 4.04 3.45
C TYR A 46 11.77 3.28 3.99
N ASP A 47 12.93 3.94 3.99
CA ASP A 47 14.13 3.51 4.71
C ASP A 47 13.98 3.97 6.17
N LEU A 48 13.43 3.12 7.03
CA LEU A 48 13.14 3.47 8.43
C LEU A 48 14.39 3.73 9.25
N LYS A 49 15.55 3.23 8.79
CA LYS A 49 16.83 3.48 9.45
C LYS A 49 17.27 4.94 9.28
N ASN A 50 17.08 5.49 8.07
CA ASN A 50 17.51 6.85 7.73
C ASN A 50 16.35 7.88 7.76
N ASP A 51 15.11 7.41 7.67
CA ASP A 51 13.86 8.18 7.66
C ASP A 51 12.81 7.53 8.59
N PRO A 52 13.03 7.57 9.92
CA PRO A 52 12.14 6.92 10.89
C PRO A 52 10.75 7.55 10.97
N LEU A 53 10.57 8.75 10.41
CA LEU A 53 9.30 9.47 10.38
C LEU A 53 8.57 9.31 9.05
N GLU A 54 9.09 8.49 8.13
CA GLU A 54 8.45 8.16 6.85
C GLU A 54 8.12 9.42 6.00
N MET A 55 9.02 10.41 6.00
CA MET A 55 8.79 11.69 5.34
C MET A 55 9.11 11.65 3.84
N LYS A 56 9.90 10.69 3.37
CA LYS A 56 10.34 10.56 1.98
C LYS A 56 9.95 9.20 1.40
N ASN A 57 8.88 9.18 0.60
CA ASN A 57 8.50 8.00 -0.15
C ASN A 57 9.52 7.70 -1.28
N LEU A 58 10.13 6.52 -1.24
CA LEU A 58 11.15 6.03 -2.18
C LEU A 58 10.59 5.05 -3.22
N ALA A 59 9.30 4.71 -3.20
CA ALA A 59 8.75 3.62 -4.01
C ALA A 59 8.90 3.82 -5.53
N ASN A 60 8.91 5.08 -5.98
CA ASN A 60 9.06 5.44 -7.40
C ASN A 60 10.45 5.97 -7.73
N ASP A 61 11.40 5.93 -6.79
CA ASP A 61 12.78 6.32 -7.03
C ASP A 61 13.50 5.19 -7.81
N PRO A 62 14.04 5.47 -9.02
CA PRO A 62 14.70 4.46 -9.85
C PRO A 62 15.92 3.81 -9.15
N GLY A 63 16.56 4.53 -8.23
CA GLY A 63 17.70 4.03 -7.44
C GLY A 63 17.34 2.92 -6.47
N TYR A 64 16.05 2.73 -6.16
CA TYR A 64 15.58 1.72 -5.20
C TYR A 64 14.70 0.63 -5.84
N THR A 65 14.73 0.50 -7.17
CA THR A 65 13.94 -0.52 -7.90
C THR A 65 14.20 -1.95 -7.42
N VAL A 66 15.48 -2.30 -7.23
CA VAL A 66 15.88 -3.61 -6.70
C VAL A 66 15.31 -3.81 -5.30
N ARG A 67 15.47 -2.82 -4.41
CA ARG A 67 15.00 -2.91 -3.03
C ARG A 67 13.48 -3.01 -2.94
N ARG A 68 12.76 -2.24 -3.76
CA ARG A 68 11.30 -2.33 -3.87
C ARG A 68 10.87 -3.73 -4.31
N LYS A 69 11.54 -4.31 -5.31
CA LYS A 69 11.24 -5.67 -5.77
C LYS A 69 11.45 -6.70 -4.66
N GLU A 70 12.56 -6.64 -3.95
CA GLU A 70 12.84 -7.54 -2.82
C GLU A 70 11.74 -7.49 -1.74
N LEU A 71 11.30 -6.29 -1.37
CA LEU A 71 10.26 -6.11 -0.36
C LEU A 71 8.89 -6.59 -0.87
N ALA A 72 8.57 -6.36 -2.14
CA ALA A 72 7.35 -6.87 -2.76
C ALA A 72 7.34 -8.41 -2.79
N ASP A 73 8.43 -9.05 -3.23
CA ASP A 73 8.55 -10.51 -3.25
C ASP A 73 8.39 -11.11 -1.84
N ARG A 74 8.97 -10.46 -0.81
CA ARG A 74 8.81 -10.88 0.60
C ARG A 74 7.36 -10.75 1.09
N LEU A 75 6.65 -9.68 0.68
CA LEU A 75 5.24 -9.51 1.03
C LEU A 75 4.40 -10.62 0.39
N ASP A 76 4.58 -10.88 -0.91
CA ASP A 76 3.87 -11.93 -1.64
C ASP A 76 4.11 -13.31 -1.01
N GLN A 77 5.37 -13.61 -0.64
CA GLN A 77 5.70 -14.84 0.05
C GLN A 77 4.96 -14.94 1.40
N ARG A 78 4.97 -13.88 2.22
CA ARG A 78 4.31 -13.91 3.52
C ARG A 78 2.80 -14.07 3.40
N GLU A 79 2.19 -13.45 2.40
CA GLU A 79 0.77 -13.61 2.12
C GLU A 79 0.43 -15.05 1.73
N ALA A 80 1.25 -15.68 0.88
CA ALA A 80 1.08 -17.08 0.51
C ALA A 80 1.19 -18.02 1.72
N GLU A 81 2.17 -17.78 2.60
CA GLU A 81 2.34 -18.53 3.85
C GLU A 81 1.11 -18.40 4.75
N ILE A 82 0.63 -17.17 4.98
CA ILE A 82 -0.58 -16.93 5.77
C ILE A 82 -1.76 -17.67 5.13
N ILE A 83 -2.00 -17.54 3.84
CA ILE A 83 -3.12 -18.23 3.18
C ILE A 83 -3.05 -19.75 3.38
N LYS A 84 -1.85 -20.33 3.31
CA LYS A 84 -1.63 -21.75 3.59
C LYS A 84 -1.95 -22.10 5.05
N GLU A 85 -1.41 -21.35 6.01
CA GLU A 85 -1.66 -21.51 7.45
C GLU A 85 -3.15 -21.41 7.81
N TRP A 86 -3.92 -20.62 7.06
CA TRP A 86 -5.37 -20.48 7.27
C TRP A 86 -6.17 -21.63 6.65
N ARG A 87 -5.72 -22.22 5.54
CA ARG A 87 -6.39 -23.36 4.88
C ARG A 87 -6.21 -24.67 5.62
N GLU A 88 -5.11 -24.81 6.35
CA GLU A 88 -4.74 -26.01 7.10
C GLU A 88 -5.29 -26.02 8.54
N ARG A 89 -6.08 -25.00 8.91
CA ARG A 89 -6.63 -24.80 10.25
C ARG A 89 -8.07 -25.29 10.37
#